data_AF-A0A1H0FUE6-F1
#
_entry.id   AF-A0A1H0FUE6-F1
#
_cell.length_a   1.000
_cell.length_b   1.000
_cell.length_c   1.000
_cell.angle_alpha   90.00
_cell.angle_beta   90.00
_cell.angle_gamma   90.00
#
_symmetry.space_group_name_H-M   'P 1'
#
loop_
_entity.id
_entity.type
_entity.pdbx_description
1 polymer ?
#
loop_
_entity_poly.entity_id
_entity_poly.type
_entity_poly.pdbx_seq_one_letter_code
_entity_poly.pdbx_strand_id
1 'polypeptide(L)'
;MRAAELVQSNFEEERAALTARIQFCGGRQARYAVFDDLVSLEDRALAAGAPAVTLRKIAEVRFLAGILRDAVRPRPVPSLRTLLRAYESTKARQHAAVTVREA
;
A
#
# COMPACT_ATOMS: atom_id res chain seq x y z
N MET A 1 30.72 11.16 10.88
CA MET A 1 29.35 10.83 10.49
C MET A 1 28.64 10.18 11.66
N ARG A 2 27.47 10.68 12.05
CA ARG A 2 26.67 10.10 13.14
C ARG A 2 25.92 8.86 12.63
N ALA A 3 25.72 7.86 13.48
CA ALA A 3 25.00 6.63 13.12
C ALA A 3 23.60 6.88 12.51
N ALA A 4 22.91 7.92 12.97
CA ALA A 4 21.61 8.33 12.43
C ALA A 4 21.68 8.81 10.96
N GLU A 5 22.76 9.49 10.57
CA GLU A 5 22.97 9.96 9.19
C GLU A 5 23.23 8.78 8.24
N LEU A 6 23.97 7.77 8.71
CA LEU A 6 24.20 6.52 7.98
C LEU A 6 22.89 5.74 7.75
N VAL A 7 22.08 5.60 8.80
CA VAL A 7 20.78 4.92 8.73
C VAL A 7 19.84 5.66 7.76
N GLN A 8 19.85 6.99 7.76
CA GLN A 8 19.06 7.77 6.82
C GLN A 8 19.55 7.62 5.36
N SER A 9 20.87 7.63 5.12
CA SER A 9 21.43 7.39 3.77
C SER A 9 20.99 6.03 3.23
N ASN A 10 21.06 4.99 4.06
CA ASN A 10 20.66 3.64 3.69
C ASN A 10 19.19 3.57 3.25
N PHE A 11 18.27 4.21 3.98
CA PHE A 11 16.85 4.24 3.59
C PHE A 11 16.60 4.99 2.29
N GLU A 12 17.31 6.10 2.05
CA GLU A 12 17.18 6.87 0.80
C GLU A 12 17.76 6.11 -0.40
N GLU A 13 18.88 5.41 -0.22
CA GLU A 13 19.50 4.55 -1.24
C GLU A 13 18.60 3.35 -1.57
N GLU A 14 18.07 2.67 -0.56
CA GLU A 14 17.16 1.55 -0.75
C GLU A 14 15.86 2.01 -1.43
N ARG A 15 15.30 3.16 -1.03
CA ARG A 15 14.15 3.79 -1.72
C ARG A 15 14.47 4.08 -3.19
N ALA A 16 15.65 4.63 -3.48
CA ALA A 16 16.07 4.95 -4.85
C ALA A 16 16.21 3.67 -5.70
N ALA A 17 16.79 2.61 -5.13
CA ALA A 17 16.91 1.31 -5.79
C ALA A 17 15.54 0.69 -6.10
N LEU A 18 14.60 0.75 -5.14
CA LEU A 18 13.23 0.28 -5.35
C LEU A 18 12.50 1.12 -6.42
N THR A 19 12.70 2.43 -6.42
CA THR A 19 12.14 3.33 -7.45
C THR A 19 12.67 2.98 -8.85
N ALA A 20 13.96 2.71 -8.98
CA ALA A 20 14.54 2.24 -10.25
C ALA A 20 13.96 0.89 -10.67
N ARG A 21 13.79 -0.06 -9.73
CA ARG A 21 13.16 -1.36 -10.01
C ARG A 21 11.74 -1.22 -10.56
N ILE A 22 10.95 -0.23 -10.10
CA ILE A 22 9.61 0.04 -10.66
C ILE A 22 9.67 0.28 -12.18
N GLN A 23 10.66 1.05 -12.65
CA GLN A 23 10.79 1.41 -14.07
C GLN A 23 11.03 0.19 -14.98
N PHE A 24 11.66 -0.86 -14.44
CA PHE A 24 12.01 -2.08 -15.18
C PHE A 24 11.09 -3.27 -14.86
N CYS A 25 10.10 -3.10 -13.98
CA CYS A 25 9.16 -4.17 -13.60
C CYS A 25 8.08 -4.39 -14.67
N GLY A 26 8.40 -5.20 -15.68
CA GLY A 26 7.46 -5.62 -16.72
C GLY A 26 6.35 -6.56 -16.25
N GLY A 27 6.63 -7.42 -15.26
CA GLY A 27 5.71 -8.47 -14.81
C GLY A 27 4.83 -8.11 -13.62
N ARG A 28 3.61 -8.67 -13.57
CA ARG A 28 2.68 -8.52 -12.43
C ARG A 28 3.34 -8.92 -11.11
N GLN A 29 3.96 -10.09 -11.04
CA GLN A 29 4.60 -10.59 -9.81
C GLN A 29 5.73 -9.66 -9.33
N ALA A 30 6.53 -9.12 -10.26
CA ALA A 30 7.59 -8.18 -9.93
C ALA A 30 7.05 -6.87 -9.33
N ARG A 31 5.91 -6.37 -9.83
CA ARG A 31 5.26 -5.16 -9.28
C ARG A 31 4.69 -5.38 -7.88
N TYR A 32 4.14 -6.56 -7.59
CA TYR A 32 3.70 -6.90 -6.23
C TYR A 32 4.89 -7.02 -5.28
N ALA A 33 5.96 -7.70 -5.70
CA ALA A 33 7.18 -7.82 -4.90
C ALA A 33 7.79 -6.44 -4.56
N VAL A 34 7.87 -5.53 -5.53
CA VAL A 34 8.36 -4.16 -5.26
C VAL A 34 7.44 -3.40 -4.30
N PHE A 35 6.12 -3.61 -4.38
CA PHE A 35 5.18 -3.00 -3.44
C PHE A 35 5.41 -3.53 -2.01
N ASP A 36 5.58 -4.85 -1.85
CA ASP A 36 5.82 -5.48 -0.55
C ASP A 36 7.18 -5.06 0.04
N ASP A 37 8.22 -4.96 -0.80
CA ASP A 37 9.54 -4.42 -0.43
C ASP A 37 9.43 -2.97 0.10
N LEU A 38 8.59 -2.13 -0.53
CA LEU A 38 8.34 -0.75 -0.09
C LEU A 38 7.58 -0.66 1.24
N VAL A 39 6.64 -1.57 1.49
CA VAL A 39 5.95 -1.67 2.80
C VAL A 39 6.95 -2.05 3.89
N SER A 40 7.78 -3.06 3.65
CA SER A 40 8.83 -3.49 4.58
C SER A 40 9.85 -2.37 4.85
N LEU A 41 10.20 -1.59 3.84
CA LEU A 41 11.08 -0.42 3.98
C LEU A 41 10.43 0.66 4.86
N GLU A 42 9.15 0.96 4.66
CA GLU A 42 8.42 1.94 5.48
C GLU A 42 8.33 1.49 6.94
N ASP A 43 8.02 0.22 7.20
CA ASP A 43 7.95 -0.34 8.55
C ASP A 43 9.30 -0.27 9.28
N ARG A 44 10.40 -0.63 8.59
CA ARG A 44 11.76 -0.50 9.16
C ARG A 44 12.16 0.94 9.41
N ALA A 45 11.80 1.86 8.50
CA ALA A 45 12.08 3.28 8.67
C ALA A 45 11.29 3.87 9.85
N LEU A 46 10.02 3.47 10.02
CA LEU A 46 9.20 3.85 11.17
C LEU A 46 9.79 3.33 12.48
N ALA A 47 10.14 2.04 12.53
CA ALA A 47 10.74 1.43 13.72
C ALA A 47 12.09 2.05 14.11
N ALA A 48 12.87 2.51 13.13
CA ALA A 48 14.14 3.20 13.33
C ALA A 48 13.98 4.69 13.70
N GLY A 49 12.76 5.23 13.75
CA GLY A 49 12.51 6.64 14.02
C GLY A 49 13.03 7.56 12.91
N ALA A 50 12.94 7.12 11.65
CA ALA A 50 13.42 7.90 10.52
C ALA A 50 12.71 9.27 10.45
N PRO A 51 13.40 10.32 9.96
CA PRO A 51 12.80 11.64 9.82
C PRO A 51 11.52 11.62 8.97
N ALA A 52 10.57 12.48 9.32
CA ALA A 52 9.29 12.59 8.61
C ALA A 52 9.45 12.80 7.09
N VAL A 53 10.51 13.51 6.65
CA VAL A 53 10.82 13.70 5.23
C VAL A 53 11.16 12.39 4.52
N THR A 54 11.89 11.48 5.17
CA THR A 54 12.27 10.18 4.61
C THR A 54 11.05 9.26 4.55
N LEU A 55 10.26 9.22 5.61
CA LEU A 55 8.99 8.46 5.65
C LEU A 55 8.04 8.91 4.54
N ARG A 56 7.86 10.23 4.36
CA ARG A 56 7.03 10.79 3.30
C ARG A 56 7.49 10.34 1.91
N LYS A 57 8.79 10.39 1.62
CA LYS A 57 9.32 9.95 0.32
C LYS A 57 9.11 8.46 0.08
N ILE A 58 9.27 7.63 1.11
CA ILE A 58 8.99 6.18 1.00
C ILE A 58 7.50 5.96 0.70
N ALA A 59 6.61 6.63 1.42
CA ALA A 59 5.16 6.55 1.21
C ALA A 59 4.73 7.02 -0.19
N GLU A 60 5.34 8.09 -0.73
CA GLU A 60 5.09 8.56 -2.09
C GLU A 60 5.44 7.50 -3.15
N VAL A 61 6.61 6.85 -3.02
CA VAL A 61 7.01 5.77 -3.93
C VAL A 61 6.08 4.55 -3.79
N ARG A 62 5.71 4.18 -2.56
CA ARG A 62 4.73 3.10 -2.31
C ARG A 62 3.38 3.39 -2.95
N PHE A 63 2.90 4.63 -2.86
CA PHE A 63 1.64 5.03 -3.50
C PHE A 63 1.69 4.83 -5.02
N LEU A 64 2.76 5.27 -5.68
CA LEU A 64 2.96 5.08 -7.12
C LEU A 64 3.06 3.59 -7.50
N ALA A 65 3.81 2.80 -6.73
CA ALA A 65 3.88 1.35 -6.92
C ALA A 65 2.50 0.68 -6.78
N GLY A 66 1.67 1.15 -5.84
CA GLY A 66 0.30 0.67 -5.65
C GLY A 66 -0.60 0.92 -6.87
N ILE A 67 -0.50 2.10 -7.48
CA ILE A 67 -1.21 2.39 -8.74
C ILE A 67 -0.77 1.44 -9.84
N LEU A 68 0.53 1.25 -10.03
CA LEU A 68 1.07 0.38 -11.08
C LEU A 68 0.75 -1.11 -10.86
N ARG A 69 0.65 -1.54 -9.61
CA ARG A 69 0.20 -2.87 -9.20
C ARG A 69 -1.28 -3.08 -9.55
N ASP A 70 -2.12 -2.10 -9.26
CA ASP A 70 -3.57 -2.20 -9.41
C ASP A 70 -4.04 -1.95 -10.86
N ALA A 71 -3.29 -1.16 -11.64
CA ALA A 71 -3.53 -0.95 -13.07
C ALA A 71 -3.43 -2.25 -13.91
N VAL A 72 -2.76 -3.30 -13.40
CA VAL A 72 -2.64 -4.61 -14.06
C VAL A 72 -3.65 -5.63 -13.50
N ARG A 73 -4.62 -5.24 -12.66
CA ARG A 73 -5.64 -6.19 -12.23
C ARG A 73 -6.45 -6.66 -13.45
N PRO A 74 -6.46 -7.96 -13.76
CA PRO A 74 -7.31 -8.51 -14.82
C PRO A 74 -8.78 -8.59 -14.41
N ARG A 75 -9.17 -7.99 -13.27
CA ARG A 75 -10.55 -7.94 -12.79
C ARG A 75 -10.98 -6.47 -12.70
N PRO A 76 -12.18 -6.14 -13.22
CA PRO A 76 -12.71 -4.80 -13.08
C PRO A 76 -12.82 -4.50 -11.59
N VAL A 77 -12.22 -3.37 -11.17
CA VAL A 77 -12.58 -2.78 -9.88
C VAL A 77 -14.07 -2.50 -9.97
N PRO A 78 -14.93 -3.13 -9.14
CA PRO A 78 -16.35 -2.87 -9.18
C PRO A 78 -16.56 -1.37 -8.94
N SER A 79 -17.44 -0.76 -9.73
CA SER A 79 -17.70 0.67 -9.62
C SER A 79 -18.05 1.05 -8.17
N LEU A 80 -17.77 2.29 -7.77
CA LEU A 80 -18.17 2.80 -6.45
C LEU A 80 -19.66 2.51 -6.17
N ARG A 81 -20.51 2.60 -7.20
CA ARG A 81 -21.94 2.28 -7.11
C ARG A 81 -22.20 0.81 -6.76
N THR A 82 -21.42 -0.10 -7.31
CA THR A 82 -21.48 -1.54 -7.01
C THR A 82 -21.05 -1.83 -5.58
N LEU A 83 -19.98 -1.16 -5.11
CA LEU A 83 -19.51 -1.27 -3.73
C LEU A 83 -20.52 -0.71 -2.72
N LEU A 84 -21.11 0.45 -3.02
CA LEU A 84 -22.15 1.06 -2.17
C LEU A 84 -23.39 0.17 -2.07
N ARG A 85 -23.86 -0.41 -3.18
CA ARG A 85 -24.99 -1.37 -3.14
C ARG A 85 -24.68 -2.64 -2.35
N ALA A 86 -23.44 -3.15 -2.45
CA ALA A 86 -23.02 -4.30 -1.68
C ALA A 86 -22.98 -3.98 -0.17
N TYR A 87 -22.52 -2.79 0.19
CA TYR A 87 -22.54 -2.29 1.57
C TYR A 87 -23.97 -2.15 2.11
N GLU A 88 -24.87 -1.53 1.35
CA GLU A 88 -26.29 -1.41 1.72
C GLU A 88 -26.97 -2.77 1.88
N SER A 89 -26.69 -3.71 0.97
CA SER A 89 -27.22 -5.09 1.05
C SER A 89 -26.73 -5.82 2.31
N THR A 90 -25.48 -5.57 2.70
CA THR A 90 -24.88 -6.18 3.89
C THR A 90 -25.47 -5.56 5.16
N LYS A 91 -25.66 -4.24 5.18
CA LYS A 91 -26.32 -3.51 6.28
C LYS A 91 -27.78 -3.94 6.44
N ALA A 92 -28.52 -4.10 5.34
CA ALA A 92 -29.89 -4.59 5.36
C ALA A 92 -30.02 -6.00 5.94
N ARG A 93 -29.09 -6.91 5.60
CA ARG A 93 -29.03 -8.25 6.22
C ARG A 93 -28.72 -8.21 7.71
N GLN A 94 -27.85 -7.30 8.14
CA GLN A 94 -27.52 -7.13 9.56
C GLN A 94 -28.72 -6.58 10.35
N HIS A 95 -29.47 -5.61 9.81
CA HIS A 95 -30.70 -5.13 10.44
C HIS A 95 -31.78 -6.22 10.53
N ALA A 96 -31.98 -7.01 9.47
CA ALA A 96 -32.92 -8.12 9.48
C ALA A 96 -32.53 -9.23 10.50
N ALA A 97 -31.23 -9.49 10.65
CA ALA A 97 -30.74 -10.46 11.64
C ALA A 97 -30.91 -9.98 13.10
N VAL A 98 -30.90 -8.67 13.33
CA VAL A 98 -31.16 -8.08 14.66
C VAL A 98 -32.65 -8.14 14.99
N THR A 99 -33.53 -7.80 14.05
CA THR A 99 -34.99 -7.84 14.29
C THR A 99 -35.55 -9.25 14.49
N VAL A 100 -34.93 -10.28 13.91
CA VAL A 100 -35.33 -11.68 14.13
C VAL A 100 -34.92 -12.19 15.52
N ARG A 101 -33.99 -11.52 16.21
CA ARG A 101 -33.49 -11.93 17.53
C ARG A 101 -34.25 -11.30 18.69
N GLU A 102 -35.13 -10.33 18.40
CA GLU A 102 -35.98 -9.61 19.36
C GLU A 102 -37.48 -9.97 19.23
N ALA A 103 -37.83 -10.91 18.34
CA ALA A 103 -39.17 -11.47 18.16
C ALA A 103 -39.24 -12.89 18.71
#